data_AF-A0A6J4UNL5-F1
#
_entry.id   AF-A0A6J4UNL5-F1
#
_cell.length_a   1.000
_cell.length_b   1.000
_cell.length_c   1.000
_cell.angle_alpha   90.00
_cell.angle_beta   90.00
_cell.angle_gamma   90.00
#
_symmetry.space_group_name_H-M   'P 1'
#
loop_
_entity.id
_entity.type
_entity.pdbx_description
1 polymer ?
#
loop_
_entity_poly.entity_id
_entity_poly.type
_entity_poly.pdbx_seq_one_letter_code
_entity_poly.pdbx_strand_id
1 'polypeptide(L)' 'MKPLHLIDCYLLVTMNRVGRISSLEFRAIASEFGTSITRVQKSLDFLVSTKLVRGSNFPRS' A
#
# COMPACT_ATOMS: atom_id res chain seq x y z
N MET A 1 6.12 -3.90 18.81
CA MET A 1 5.80 -3.46 17.43
C MET A 1 4.98 -4.57 16.77
N LYS A 2 3.88 -4.26 16.08
CA LYS A 2 3.15 -5.28 15.31
C LYS A 2 4.00 -5.71 14.10
N PRO A 3 4.06 -7.01 13.76
CA PRO A 3 4.79 -7.46 12.58
C PRO A 3 4.15 -6.91 11.31
N LEU A 4 4.99 -6.58 10.31
CA LEU A 4 4.54 -6.16 8.98
C LEU A 4 4.11 -7.38 8.16
N HIS A 5 3.00 -7.27 7.44
CA HIS A 5 2.62 -8.25 6.43
C HIS A 5 3.42 -8.02 5.13
N LEU A 6 3.53 -9.06 4.30
CA LEU A 6 4.27 -9.00 3.03
C LEU A 6 3.78 -7.87 2.12
N ILE A 7 2.46 -7.64 2.08
CA ILE A 7 1.86 -6.55 1.31
C ILE A 7 2.26 -5.16 1.84
N ASP A 8 2.46 -5.01 3.15
CA ASP A 8 2.91 -3.75 3.75
C ASP A 8 4.33 -3.44 3.29
N CYS A 9 5.21 -4.46 3.30
CA CYS A 9 6.57 -4.36 2.79
C CYS A 9 6.61 -4.02 1.29
N TYR A 10 5.76 -4.67 0.50
CA TYR A 10 5.67 -4.41 -0.94
C TYR A 10 5.25 -2.97 -1.22
N LEU A 11 4.20 -2.49 -0.54
CA LEU A 11 3.73 -1.11 -0.67
C LEU A 11 4.83 -0.10 -0.30
N LEU A 12 5.61 -0.38 0.76
CA LEU A 12 6.74 0.46 1.15
C LEU A 12 7.84 0.51 0.10
N VAL A 13 8.24 -0.65 -0.44
CA VAL A 13 9.29 -0.73 -1.47
C VAL A 13 8.84 -0.01 -2.74
N THR A 14 7.62 -0.28 -3.20
CA THR A 14 7.05 0.36 -4.39
C THR A 14 6.98 1.88 -4.19
N MET A 15 6.51 2.34 -3.04
CA MET A 15 6.49 3.77 -2.69
C MET A 15 7.86 4.43 -2.70
N ASN A 16 8.87 3.77 -2.14
CA ASN A 16 10.24 4.30 -2.15
C ASN A 16 10.83 4.37 -3.56
N ARG A 17 10.37 3.53 -4.49
CA ARG A 17 10.83 3.51 -5.90
C ARG A 17 10.11 4.52 -6.78
N VAL A 18 8.77 4.54 -6.76
CA VAL A 18 7.97 5.36 -7.69
C VAL A 18 7.51 6.69 -7.12
N GLY A 19 7.57 6.88 -5.80
CA GLY A 19 7.15 8.10 -5.11
C GLY A 19 5.64 8.32 -5.05
N ARG A 20 4.87 7.79 -6.01
CA ARG A 20 3.40 7.82 -6.04
C ARG A 20 2.86 6.59 -6.75
N ILE A 21 1.89 5.91 -6.13
CA ILE A 21 1.21 4.75 -6.71
C ILE A 21 -0.08 5.22 -7.39
N SER A 22 -0.29 4.81 -8.62
CA SER A 22 -1.53 5.06 -9.38
C SER A 22 -2.65 4.09 -9.00
N SER A 23 -3.90 4.41 -9.36
CA SER A 23 -5.05 3.52 -9.15
C SER A 23 -4.90 2.18 -9.89
N LEU A 24 -4.26 2.18 -11.06
CA LEU A 24 -4.00 0.97 -11.83
C LEU A 24 -3.00 0.06 -11.10
N GLU A 25 -1.87 0.61 -10.66
CA GLU A 25 -0.86 -0.12 -9.89
C GLU A 25 -1.44 -0.63 -8.56
N PHE A 26 -2.27 0.17 -7.90
CA PHE A 26 -2.92 -0.24 -6.67
C PHE A 26 -3.84 -1.46 -6.85
N ARG A 27 -4.57 -1.52 -7.97
CA ARG A 27 -5.38 -2.69 -8.36
C ARG A 27 -4.51 -3.87 -8.76
N ALA A 28 -3.40 -3.63 -9.46
CA ALA A 28 -2.44 -4.66 -9.83
C ALA A 28 -1.86 -5.35 -8.59
N ILE A 29 -1.52 -4.58 -7.55
CA ILE A 29 -1.06 -5.13 -6.26
C ILE A 29 -2.12 -6.02 -5.62
N ALA A 30 -3.40 -5.60 -5.63
CA ALA A 30 -4.47 -6.45 -5.11
C ALA A 30 -4.55 -7.80 -5.85
N SER A 31 -4.43 -7.76 -7.19
CA SER A 31 -4.42 -8.96 -8.04
C SER A 31 -3.18 -9.85 -7.80
N GLU A 32 -1.99 -9.26 -7.70
CA GLU A 32 -0.71 -9.97 -7.50
C GLU A 32 -0.71 -10.76 -6.18
N PHE A 33 -1.28 -10.17 -5.13
CA PHE A 33 -1.38 -10.80 -3.81
C PHE A 33 -2.64 -11.66 -3.63
N GLY A 34 -3.45 -11.85 -4.68
CA GLY A 34 -4.70 -12.60 -4.62
C GLY A 34 -5.65 -12.09 -3.53
N THR A 35 -5.71 -10.77 -3.32
CA THR A 35 -6.45 -10.14 -2.22
C THR A 35 -7.41 -9.06 -2.72
N SER A 36 -8.28 -8.57 -1.82
CA SER A 36 -9.21 -7.50 -2.16
C SER A 36 -8.54 -6.14 -2.10
N ILE A 37 -9.00 -5.19 -2.92
CA ILE A 37 -8.57 -3.79 -2.89
C ILE A 37 -8.73 -3.20 -1.47
N THR A 38 -9.81 -3.58 -0.77
CA THR A 38 -10.05 -3.18 0.62
C THR A 38 -8.95 -3.65 1.57
N ARG A 39 -8.36 -4.84 1.35
CA ARG A 39 -7.23 -5.31 2.15
C ARG A 39 -5.97 -4.48 1.89
N VAL A 40 -5.70 -4.14 0.62
CA VAL A 40 -4.60 -3.25 0.24
C VAL A 40 -4.79 -1.86 0.86
N GLN A 41 -6.02 -1.34 0.86
CA GLN A 41 -6.36 -0.06 1.50
C GLN A 41 -6.11 -0.09 3.01
N LYS A 42 -6.50 -1.17 3.70
CA LYS A 42 -6.20 -1.32 5.14
C LYS A 42 -4.70 -1.34 5.43
N SER A 43 -3.92 -2.00 4.58
CA SER A 43 -2.45 -2.00 4.68
C SER A 43 -1.87 -0.60 4.48
N LEU A 44 -2.37 0.13 3.49
CA LEU A 44 -2.02 1.53 3.29
C LEU A 44 -2.37 2.39 4.52
N ASP A 45 -3.59 2.29 5.03
CA ASP A 45 -4.04 3.07 6.18
C ASP A 45 -3.17 2.80 7.41
N PHE A 46 -2.78 1.54 7.62
CA PHE A 46 -1.82 1.15 8.65
C PHE A 46 -0.44 1.80 8.45
N LEU A 47 0.11 1.76 7.23
CA LEU A 47 1.40 2.39 6.90
C LEU A 47 1.37 3.93 7.07
N VAL A 48 0.24 4.57 6.78
CA VAL A 48 0.03 6.00 7.03
C VAL A 48 -0.05 6.27 8.53
N SER A 49 -0.79 5.45 9.29
CA SER A 49 -0.95 5.61 10.74
C SER A 49 0.39 5.49 11.50
N THR A 50 1.31 4.68 10.97
CA THR A 50 2.66 4.48 11.50
C THR A 50 3.66 5.52 11.02
N LYS A 51 3.22 6.48 10.19
CA LYS A 51 4.05 7.52 9.55
C LYS A 51 5.16 6.98 8.64
N LEU A 52 5.07 5.73 8.20
CA LEU A 52 6.02 5.12 7.27
C LEU A 52 5.82 5.62 5.83
N VAL A 53 4.59 6.00 5.47
CA VAL A 53 4.26 6.62 4.17
C VAL A 53 3.33 7.81 4.36
N ARG A 54 3.32 8.73 3.38
CA ARG A 54 2.32 9.81 3.31
C ARG A 54 1.13 9.38 2.44
N GLY A 55 -0.08 9.49 2.99
CA GLY A 55 -1.31 9.12 2.29
C GLY A 55 -1.66 9.98 1.06
N SER A 56 -0.97 11.09 0.84
CA SER A 56 -1.08 11.92 -0.38
C SER A 56 -0.54 11.23 -1.63
N ASN A 57 0.22 10.15 -1.45
CA ASN A 57 0.92 9.48 -2.53
C ASN A 57 0.17 8.25 -3.07
N PHE A 58 -1.08 8.06 -2.63
CA PHE A 58 -1.93 6.92 -2.97
C PHE A 58 -3.29 7.38 -3.48
N PRO A 59 -3.94 6.58 -4.35
CA PRO A 59 -5.28 6.85 -4.81
C PRO A 59 -6.25 6.64 -3.64
N ARG A 60 -7.06 7.65 -3.33
CA ARG A 60 -8.18 7.52 -2.40
C ARG A 60 -9.42 7.19 -3.20
N SER A 61 -9.98 6.00 -2.96
CA SER A 61 -11.31 5.59 -3.45
C SER A 61 -12.37 5.97 -2.43
#